data_AF-A0A7S0QMA3-F1
#
_entry.id   AF-A0A7S0QMA3-F1
#
_cell.length_a   1.000
_cell.length_b   1.000
_cell.length_c   1.000
_cell.angle_alpha   90.00
_cell.angle_beta   90.00
_cell.angle_gamma   90.00
#
_symmetry.space_group_name_H-M   'P 1'
#
loop_
_entity.id
_entity.type
_entity.pdbx_description
1 polymer ?
#
loop_
_entity_poly.entity_id
_entity_poly.type
_entity_poly.pdbx_seq_one_letter_code
_entity_poly.pdbx_strand_id
1 'polypeptide(L)'
;AGAGAGGEAAAARVDDSPPISVQVMGCTLIVVNWSSLWSQLQLKGSLLDPLGGVGMSVSPDGEVAELEFQHEETARRALRICRMAETERLAAHINAEAGPAAPAQAGGG
;
A
#
# COMPACT_ATOMS: atom_id res chain seq x y z
N ALA A 1 -27.37 -30.46 -28.77
CA ALA A 1 -26.15 -30.78 -28.00
C ALA A 1 -25.26 -29.55 -28.00
N GLY A 2 -25.28 -28.77 -26.93
CA GLY A 2 -24.33 -27.67 -26.74
C GLY A 2 -23.12 -28.21 -25.99
N ALA A 3 -21.97 -28.28 -26.64
CA ALA A 3 -20.70 -28.59 -26.00
C ALA A 3 -20.04 -27.27 -25.61
N GLY A 4 -20.15 -26.91 -24.34
CA GLY A 4 -19.30 -25.88 -23.74
C GLY A 4 -17.93 -26.48 -23.45
N ALA A 5 -16.91 -26.04 -24.18
CA ALA A 5 -15.51 -26.09 -23.74
C ALA A 5 -15.21 -24.67 -23.21
N GLY A 6 -14.77 -24.46 -21.98
CA GLY A 6 -13.62 -25.12 -21.36
C GLY A 6 -12.39 -24.30 -21.72
N GLY A 7 -12.00 -23.37 -20.84
CA GLY A 7 -10.91 -22.43 -21.11
C GLY A 7 -10.53 -21.61 -19.88
N GLU A 8 -10.18 -22.35 -18.83
CA GLU A 8 -9.18 -22.03 -17.80
C GLU A 8 -9.18 -20.64 -17.15
N ALA A 9 -9.74 -20.63 -15.94
CA ALA A 9 -9.49 -19.64 -14.92
C ALA A 9 -7.99 -19.55 -14.59
N ALA A 10 -7.28 -18.62 -15.24
CA ALA A 10 -6.23 -17.90 -14.54
C ALA A 10 -6.92 -16.76 -13.79
N ALA A 11 -7.62 -17.11 -12.70
CA ALA A 11 -7.91 -16.13 -11.68
C ALA A 11 -6.55 -15.59 -11.25
N ALA A 12 -6.19 -14.40 -11.78
CA ALA A 12 -5.21 -13.55 -11.16
C ALA A 12 -5.55 -13.64 -9.68
N ARG A 13 -4.59 -14.14 -8.91
CA ARG A 13 -4.71 -14.18 -7.47
C ARG A 13 -4.82 -12.72 -7.12
N VAL A 14 -6.07 -12.24 -7.02
CA VAL A 14 -6.39 -11.01 -6.35
C VAL A 14 -5.74 -11.25 -5.02
N ASP A 15 -4.60 -10.62 -4.84
CA ASP A 15 -3.89 -10.60 -3.58
C ASP A 15 -4.91 -9.91 -2.66
N ASP A 16 -5.79 -10.71 -2.06
CA ASP A 16 -6.83 -10.36 -1.10
C ASP A 16 -6.13 -10.00 0.22
N SER A 17 -5.04 -9.25 0.10
CA SER A 17 -4.37 -8.61 1.21
C SER A 17 -5.32 -7.50 1.64
N PRO A 18 -5.92 -7.59 2.84
CA PRO A 18 -6.83 -6.57 3.32
C PRO A 18 -6.16 -5.19 3.28
N PRO A 19 -6.92 -4.11 2.99
CA PRO A 19 -6.39 -2.76 2.95
C PRO A 19 -5.70 -2.40 4.26
N ILE A 20 -4.71 -1.50 4.18
CA ILE A 20 -4.01 -1.08 5.39
C ILE A 20 -4.98 -0.28 6.25
N SER A 21 -5.03 -0.59 7.54
CA SER A 21 -5.84 0.18 8.48
C SER A 21 -4.94 1.08 9.28
N VAL A 22 -5.06 2.39 9.06
CA VAL A 22 -4.19 3.40 9.66
C VAL A 22 -4.98 4.25 10.64
N GLN A 23 -4.50 4.39 11.87
CA GLN A 23 -5.16 5.14 12.94
C GLN A 23 -4.14 5.98 13.72
N VAL A 24 -4.50 7.22 14.06
CA VAL A 24 -3.67 8.09 14.91
C VAL A 24 -4.29 8.17 16.29
N MET A 25 -3.47 7.89 17.31
CA MET A 25 -3.80 8.00 18.73
C MET A 25 -2.85 9.03 19.36
N GLY A 26 -3.21 10.31 19.27
CA GLY A 26 -2.36 11.41 19.72
C GLY A 26 -1.04 11.47 18.93
N CYS A 27 0.08 11.23 19.61
CA CYS A 27 1.41 11.23 19.00
C CYS A 27 1.82 9.88 18.38
N THR A 28 0.97 8.85 18.45
CA THR A 28 1.26 7.51 17.95
C THR A 28 0.42 7.19 16.72
N LEU A 29 1.06 6.65 15.67
CA LEU A 29 0.39 6.11 14.48
C LEU A 29 0.38 4.59 14.57
N ILE A 30 -0.80 4.01 14.50
CA ILE A 30 -1.01 2.56 14.42
C ILE A 30 -1.32 2.22 12.96
N VAL A 31 -0.53 1.33 12.37
CA VAL A 31 -0.70 0.85 11.00
C VAL A 31 -0.88 -0.66 11.05
N VAL A 32 -2.04 -1.14 10.63
CA VAL A 32 -2.41 -2.55 10.55
C VAL A 32 -2.31 -3.00 9.09
N ASN A 33 -1.85 -4.23 8.86
CA ASN A 33 -1.51 -4.82 7.56
C ASN A 33 -0.43 -4.04 6.79
N TRP A 34 0.44 -3.34 7.50
CA TRP A 34 1.50 -2.53 6.89
C TRP A 34 2.51 -3.36 6.07
N SER A 35 2.68 -4.64 6.44
CA SER A 35 3.55 -5.60 5.74
C SER A 35 3.11 -5.89 4.30
N SER A 36 1.84 -5.64 3.97
CA SER A 36 1.30 -5.76 2.63
C SER A 36 1.78 -4.64 1.69
N LEU A 37 2.13 -3.47 2.24
CA LEU A 37 2.58 -2.30 1.46
C LEU A 37 4.08 -2.04 1.55
N TRP A 38 4.67 -2.26 2.73
CA TRP A 38 6.05 -1.90 3.00
C TRP A 38 6.77 -2.98 3.79
N SER A 39 8.06 -3.11 3.54
CA SER A 39 8.96 -3.83 4.45
C SER A 39 9.29 -2.97 5.67
N GLN A 40 9.70 -3.59 6.79
CA GLN A 40 10.00 -2.87 8.04
C GLN A 40 11.03 -1.74 7.81
N LEU A 41 12.01 -2.00 6.95
CA LEU A 41 13.03 -1.04 6.55
C LEU A 41 12.45 0.15 5.76
N GLN A 42 11.51 -0.11 4.86
CA GLN A 42 10.83 0.94 4.10
C GLN A 42 9.89 1.75 4.97
N LEU A 43 9.14 1.10 5.86
CA LEU A 43 8.29 1.80 6.81
C LEU A 43 9.11 2.72 7.70
N LYS A 44 10.26 2.25 8.22
CA LYS A 44 11.18 3.10 8.97
C LYS A 44 11.79 4.22 8.12
N GLY A 45 12.31 3.92 6.94
CA GLY A 45 13.03 4.89 6.10
C GLY A 45 12.14 5.88 5.35
N SER A 46 10.88 5.53 5.08
CA SER A 46 9.94 6.36 4.30
C SER A 46 8.92 7.08 5.19
N LEU A 47 8.62 6.57 6.37
CA LEU A 47 7.69 7.19 7.31
C LEU A 47 8.38 7.69 8.57
N LEU A 48 9.09 6.82 9.30
CA LEU A 48 9.63 7.19 10.61
C LEU A 48 10.73 8.26 10.51
N ASP A 49 11.80 7.97 9.76
CA ASP A 49 12.98 8.82 9.64
C ASP A 49 12.68 10.23 9.08
N PRO A 50 11.99 10.39 7.93
CA PRO A 50 11.73 11.72 7.35
C PRO A 50 10.78 12.57 8.17
N LEU A 51 9.97 11.95 9.03
CA LEU A 51 9.03 12.65 9.90
C LEU A 51 9.60 12.88 11.30
N GLY A 52 10.80 12.40 11.61
CA GLY A 52 11.40 12.52 12.94
C GLY A 52 10.69 11.68 13.99
N GLY A 53 10.29 10.46 13.63
CA GLY A 53 9.71 9.50 14.55
C GLY A 53 10.68 9.13 15.67
N VAL A 54 10.16 9.01 16.87
CA VAL A 54 10.92 8.78 18.11
C VAL A 54 11.12 7.29 18.36
N GLY A 55 10.17 6.47 17.93
CA GLY A 55 10.18 5.04 18.17
C GLY A 55 9.30 4.29 17.18
N MET A 56 9.61 3.01 16.97
CA MET A 56 8.80 2.11 16.16
C MET A 56 8.73 0.75 16.86
N SER A 57 7.53 0.32 17.16
CA SER A 57 7.20 -1.00 17.69
C SER A 57 6.42 -1.76 16.64
N VAL A 58 6.74 -3.04 16.47
CA VAL A 58 6.04 -3.92 15.53
C VAL A 58 5.55 -5.10 16.33
N SER A 59 4.28 -5.47 16.14
CA SER A 59 3.69 -6.63 16.79
C SER A 59 4.41 -7.91 16.34
N PRO A 60 4.48 -8.95 17.19
CA PRO A 60 5.19 -10.18 16.88
C PRO A 60 4.65 -10.90 15.64
N ASP A 61 3.36 -10.73 15.36
CA ASP A 61 2.69 -11.26 14.16
C ASP A 61 3.08 -10.51 12.87
N GLY A 62 3.76 -9.35 12.99
CA GLY A 62 4.18 -8.54 11.84
C GLY A 62 3.04 -7.82 11.12
N GLU A 63 1.81 -7.90 11.66
CA GLU A 63 0.62 -7.30 11.05
C GLU A 63 0.41 -5.85 11.50
N VAL A 64 0.83 -5.49 12.71
CA VAL A 64 0.62 -4.15 13.27
C VAL A 64 1.97 -3.47 13.55
N ALA A 65 2.07 -2.20 13.17
CA ALA A 65 3.20 -1.33 13.46
C ALA A 65 2.70 -0.07 14.16
N GLU A 66 3.35 0.26 15.26
CA GLU A 66 3.12 1.44 16.06
C GLU A 66 4.32 2.36 15.90
N LEU A 67 4.11 3.53 15.30
CA LEU A 67 5.12 4.56 15.11
C LEU A 67 4.85 5.70 16.08
N GLU A 68 5.80 5.95 16.97
CA GLU A 68 5.74 7.06 17.91
C GLU A 68 6.40 8.29 17.28
N PHE A 69 5.73 9.43 17.36
CA PHE A 69 6.23 10.72 16.90
C PHE A 69 6.33 11.71 18.05
N GLN A 70 7.17 12.73 17.89
CA GLN A 70 7.32 13.78 18.89
C GLN A 70 6.05 14.64 19.01
N HIS A 71 5.30 14.77 17.92
CA HIS A 71 4.12 15.62 17.82
C HIS A 71 2.96 14.90 17.13
N GLU A 72 1.74 15.16 17.60
CA GLU A 72 0.50 14.65 16.99
C GLU A 72 0.37 15.08 15.52
N GLU A 73 0.78 16.31 15.18
CA GLU A 73 0.72 16.77 13.79
C GLU A 73 1.59 15.91 12.86
N THR A 74 2.73 15.45 13.35
CA THR A 74 3.61 14.53 12.62
C THR A 74 2.94 13.19 12.39
N ALA A 75 2.29 12.62 13.41
CA ALA A 75 1.51 11.39 13.28
C ALA A 75 0.36 11.55 12.27
N ARG A 76 -0.32 12.71 12.24
CA ARG A 76 -1.35 13.02 11.24
C ARG A 76 -0.79 13.17 9.83
N ARG A 77 0.42 13.72 9.66
CA ARG A 77 1.09 13.76 8.35
C ARG A 77 1.46 12.35 7.88
N ALA A 78 1.96 11.52 8.79
CA ALA A 78 2.27 10.12 8.52
C ALA A 78 1.02 9.35 8.04
N LEU A 79 -0.13 9.53 8.71
CA LEU A 79 -1.42 8.97 8.28
C LEU A 79 -1.78 9.37 6.84
N ARG A 80 -1.59 10.65 6.49
CA ARG A 80 -1.88 11.13 5.13
C ARG A 80 -0.98 10.43 4.10
N ILE A 81 0.30 10.28 4.39
CA ILE A 81 1.26 9.56 3.53
C ILE A 81 0.83 8.09 3.37
N CYS A 82 0.42 7.42 4.45
CA CYS A 82 -0.10 6.05 4.39
C CYS A 82 -1.32 5.91 3.47
N ARG A 83 -2.29 6.82 3.59
CA ARG A 83 -3.47 6.82 2.71
C ARG A 83 -3.14 7.12 1.25
N MET A 84 -2.19 8.02 1.00
CA MET A 84 -1.75 8.32 -0.35
C MET A 84 -1.03 7.12 -0.98
N ALA A 85 -0.14 6.46 -0.24
CA ALA A 85 0.55 5.26 -0.71
C ALA A 85 -0.42 4.09 -1.01
N GLU A 86 -1.44 3.90 -0.18
CA GLU A 86 -2.51 2.94 -0.46
C GLU A 86 -3.25 3.29 -1.76
N THR A 87 -3.63 4.57 -1.91
CA THR A 87 -4.35 5.05 -3.10
C THR A 87 -3.50 4.90 -4.37
N GLU A 88 -2.21 5.23 -4.30
CA GLU A 88 -1.28 5.09 -5.42
C GLU A 88 -1.05 3.62 -5.81
N ARG A 89 -0.96 2.71 -4.82
CA ARG A 89 -0.85 1.28 -5.11
C ARG A 89 -2.15 0.74 -5.72
N LEU A 90 -3.30 1.15 -5.21
CA LEU A 90 -4.60 0.79 -5.78
C LEU A 90 -4.71 1.30 -7.23
N ALA A 91 -4.29 2.54 -7.47
CA ALA A 91 -4.26 3.13 -8.80
C ALA A 91 -3.26 2.44 -9.72
N ALA A 92 -2.08 2.05 -9.23
CA ALA A 92 -1.09 1.29 -10.00
C ALA A 92 -1.61 -0.11 -10.36
N HIS A 93 -2.39 -0.75 -9.49
CA HIS A 93 -3.02 -2.04 -9.77
C HIS A 93 -4.10 -1.92 -10.84
N ILE A 94 -4.97 -0.91 -10.74
CA ILE A 94 -6.00 -0.61 -11.75
C ILE A 94 -5.36 -0.25 -13.10
N ASN A 95 -4.28 0.55 -13.11
CA ASN A 95 -3.53 0.87 -14.32
C ASN A 95 -2.68 -0.29 -14.86
N ALA A 96 -2.36 -1.30 -14.04
CA ALA A 96 -1.71 -2.52 -14.52
C ALA A 96 -2.69 -3.40 -15.30
N GLU A 97 -3.98 -3.40 -14.95
CA GLU A 97 -5.04 -4.06 -15.71
C GLU A 97 -5.48 -3.24 -16.93
N ALA A 98 -5.48 -1.91 -16.82
CA ALA A 98 -5.55 -0.99 -17.94
C ALA A 98 -4.16 -0.80 -18.55
N GLY A 99 -3.57 -1.88 -19.09
CA GLY A 99 -2.20 -1.90 -19.62
C GLY A 99 -1.86 -0.70 -20.51
N PRO A 100 -0.58 -0.34 -20.69
CA PRO A 100 -0.18 0.83 -21.44
C PRO A 100 -0.86 0.77 -22.81
N ALA A 101 -1.87 1.62 -23.02
CA ALA A 101 -2.36 1.91 -24.35
C ALA A 101 -1.13 2.43 -25.07
N ALA A 102 -0.52 1.56 -25.87
CA ALA A 102 0.70 1.83 -26.60
C ALA A 102 0.58 3.24 -27.19
N PRO A 103 1.60 4.12 -27.05
CA PRO A 103 1.55 5.38 -27.75
C PRO A 103 1.37 5.03 -29.23
N ALA A 104 0.30 5.54 -29.83
CA ALA A 104 0.02 5.39 -31.24
C ALA A 104 1.19 5.99 -32.04
N GLN A 105 2.25 5.22 -32.25
CA GLN A 105 3.20 5.45 -33.33
C GLN A 105 2.54 4.91 -34.60
N ALA A 106 1.65 5.72 -35.15
CA ALA A 106 1.33 5.70 -36.57
C ALA A 106 1.75 7.07 -37.14
N GLY A 107 3.06 7.32 -37.09
CA GLY A 107 3.69 8.32 -37.93
C GLY A 107 4.05 7.69 -39.27
N GLY A 108 3.48 8.23 -40.34
CA GLY A 108 4.10 8.45 -41.65
C GLY A 108 4.63 7.25 -42.44
N GLY A 109 3.98 6.99 -43.59
CA GLY A 109 4.50 6.24 -44.72
C GLY A 109 3.58 6.39 -45.91
#